data_AF-A0A1G3MWF5-F1
#
_entry.id   AF-A0A1G3MWF5-F1
#
_cell.length_a   1.000
_cell.length_b   1.000
_cell.length_c   1.000
_cell.angle_alpha   90.00
_cell.angle_beta   90.00
_cell.angle_gamma   90.00
#
_symmetry.space_group_name_H-M   'P 1'
#
loop_
_entity.id
_entity.type
_entity.pdbx_description
1 polymer ?
#
loop_
_entity_poly.entity_id
_entity_poly.type
_entity_poly.pdbx_seq_one_letter_code
_entity_poly.pdbx_strand_id
1 'polypeptide(L)'
;MPGPALAYGAFLPAADSLYWGIGLLARSDSSGLPQLYASLKGNLALRRLFDLGLVCEVGPDSGALILRGGLRAGLPAASLPLLGSFSPGAALSFDLPVAGDTEALRIRLGLPLSLGTPFLFLQLAPEFSFRYDDGPAWQLSAAAAIGLSGYNLAAQLSARLSSADLAGGFSLQWPMQLALDLNLLPPGLPLRASLNGQLGLGASQLSWQAGLYFEVEALR
;
A
#
# COMPACT_ATOMS: atom_id res chain seq x y z
N MET A 1 -3.42 0.93 4.78
CA MET A 1 -1.96 0.75 4.65
C MET A 1 -1.27 2.11 4.60
N PRO A 2 -0.05 2.26 5.15
CA PRO A 2 0.80 3.43 4.91
C PRO A 2 1.33 3.36 3.47
N GLY A 3 1.21 4.46 2.72
CA GLY A 3 1.50 4.45 1.29
C GLY A 3 0.40 3.78 0.45
N PRO A 4 0.62 3.66 -0.88
CA PRO A 4 -0.36 3.10 -1.80
C PRO A 4 -0.56 1.60 -1.60
N ALA A 5 -1.68 1.10 -2.11
CA ALA A 5 -2.15 -0.26 -1.90
C ALA A 5 -1.17 -1.36 -2.36
N LEU A 6 -0.56 -1.19 -3.53
CA LEU A 6 0.25 -2.24 -4.18
C LEU A 6 1.68 -1.83 -4.49
N ALA A 7 1.95 -0.54 -4.67
CA ALA A 7 3.28 -0.02 -4.94
C ALA A 7 3.60 1.06 -3.93
N TYR A 8 4.88 1.28 -3.63
CA TYR A 8 5.27 2.10 -2.48
C TYR A 8 5.24 3.62 -2.72
N GLY A 9 4.78 4.11 -3.89
CA GLY A 9 4.33 5.46 -4.29
C GLY A 9 5.10 6.71 -3.87
N ALA A 10 5.23 7.70 -4.76
CA ALA A 10 6.10 8.87 -4.59
C ALA A 10 5.48 10.09 -3.89
N PHE A 11 4.72 9.92 -2.81
CA PHE A 11 4.76 10.99 -1.82
C PHE A 11 6.13 10.91 -1.15
N LEU A 12 7.08 11.70 -1.65
CA LEU A 12 8.08 12.25 -0.74
C LEU A 12 7.26 13.02 0.29
N PRO A 13 7.30 12.65 1.57
CA PRO A 13 6.62 13.47 2.56
C PRO A 13 7.20 14.88 2.43
N ALA A 14 6.33 15.86 2.20
CA ALA A 14 6.77 17.23 1.91
C ALA A 14 7.46 17.88 3.13
N ALA A 15 7.19 17.36 4.33
CA ALA A 15 7.77 17.76 5.60
C ALA A 15 7.68 16.60 6.59
N ASP A 16 8.37 16.76 7.72
CA ASP A 16 8.08 15.95 8.91
C ASP A 16 6.59 16.12 9.21
N SER A 17 5.87 15.02 9.32
CA SER A 17 4.42 15.08 9.54
C SER A 17 3.92 13.84 10.24
N LEU A 18 2.93 14.04 11.10
CA LEU A 18 2.23 12.98 11.80
C LEU A 18 0.75 13.11 11.47
N TYR A 19 0.15 12.07 10.90
CA TYR A 19 -1.26 12.03 10.55
C TYR A 19 -1.97 10.92 11.31
N TRP A 20 -3.19 11.20 11.76
CA TRP A 20 -4.09 10.21 12.34
C TRP A 20 -5.45 10.31 11.68
N GLY A 21 -6.07 9.18 11.41
CA GLY A 21 -7.33 9.18 10.69
C GLY A 21 -8.17 7.96 10.93
N ILE A 22 -9.41 8.09 10.49
CA ILE A 22 -10.39 7.01 10.46
C ILE A 22 -10.75 6.71 9.02
N GLY A 23 -11.18 5.48 8.77
CA GLY A 23 -11.63 5.09 7.46
C GLY A 23 -12.67 3.99 7.52
N LEU A 24 -13.30 3.80 6.37
CA LEU A 24 -14.18 2.69 6.09
C LEU A 24 -13.60 1.92 4.91
N LEU A 25 -13.63 0.61 5.03
CA LEU A 25 -13.12 -0.29 4.03
C LEU A 25 -14.19 -1.33 3.71
N ALA A 26 -14.55 -1.46 2.45
CA ALA A 26 -15.40 -2.52 1.94
C ALA A 26 -14.53 -3.53 1.18
N ARG A 27 -14.76 -4.82 1.42
CA ARG A 27 -14.10 -5.89 0.68
C ARG A 27 -15.07 -6.99 0.32
N SER A 28 -14.92 -7.54 -0.87
CA SER A 28 -15.58 -8.77 -1.28
C SER A 28 -14.58 -9.72 -1.89
N ASP A 29 -14.68 -10.98 -1.53
CA ASP A 29 -14.12 -12.07 -2.31
C ASP A 29 -15.16 -12.56 -3.34
N SER A 30 -14.80 -13.58 -4.10
CA SER A 30 -15.66 -14.19 -5.11
C SER A 30 -16.84 -15.00 -4.54
N SER A 31 -17.02 -15.05 -3.22
CA SER A 31 -17.90 -16.03 -2.56
C SER A 31 -19.12 -15.43 -1.84
N GLY A 32 -19.20 -14.11 -1.62
CA GLY A 32 -20.25 -13.55 -0.76
C GLY A 32 -20.53 -12.04 -0.86
N LEU A 33 -21.27 -11.56 0.14
CA LEU A 33 -21.62 -10.15 0.34
C LEU A 33 -20.41 -9.33 0.79
N PRO A 34 -20.34 -8.03 0.45
CA PRO A 34 -19.24 -7.18 0.89
C PRO A 34 -19.19 -7.05 2.41
N GLN A 35 -18.02 -7.25 2.98
CA GLN A 35 -17.73 -7.02 4.39
C GLN A 35 -17.24 -5.58 4.59
N LEU A 36 -17.76 -4.92 5.62
CA LEU A 36 -17.42 -3.55 5.99
C LEU A 36 -16.52 -3.55 7.23
N TYR A 37 -15.38 -2.89 7.11
CA TYR A 37 -14.41 -2.73 8.17
C TYR A 37 -14.31 -1.26 8.56
N ALA A 38 -14.27 -1.01 9.86
CA ALA A 38 -13.84 0.27 10.40
C ALA A 38 -12.31 0.26 10.50
N SER A 39 -11.68 1.39 10.19
CA SER A 39 -10.22 1.50 10.21
C SER A 39 -9.76 2.70 11.01
N LEU A 40 -8.72 2.51 11.81
CA LEU A 40 -7.93 3.57 12.43
C LEU A 40 -6.52 3.54 11.83
N LYS A 41 -6.02 4.69 11.39
CA LYS A 41 -4.75 4.83 10.69
C LYS A 41 -3.88 5.89 11.36
N GLY A 42 -2.59 5.59 11.50
CA GLY A 42 -1.56 6.52 11.92
C GLY A 42 -0.38 6.46 10.94
N ASN A 43 0.10 7.60 10.46
CA ASN A 43 1.28 7.70 9.61
C ASN A 43 2.23 8.76 10.15
N LEU A 44 3.51 8.47 10.13
CA LEU A 44 4.60 9.34 10.53
C LEU A 44 5.60 9.40 9.38
N ALA A 45 5.83 10.60 8.87
CA ALA A 45 6.88 10.87 7.92
C ALA A 45 7.98 11.72 8.56
N LEU A 46 9.24 11.35 8.31
CA LEU A 46 10.41 12.02 8.85
C LEU A 46 11.48 12.25 7.78
N ARG A 47 12.02 13.46 7.80
CA ARG A 47 13.17 13.98 7.04
C ARG A 47 13.09 13.74 5.54
N ARG A 48 11.88 13.52 5.01
CA ARG A 48 11.64 13.08 3.62
C ARG A 48 12.36 11.77 3.25
N LEU A 49 12.83 11.04 4.24
CA LEU A 49 13.63 9.81 4.08
C LEU A 49 12.89 8.61 4.61
N PHE A 50 12.11 8.77 5.68
CA PHE A 50 11.41 7.68 6.34
C PHE A 50 9.92 7.94 6.37
N ASP A 51 9.14 6.90 6.10
CA ASP A 51 7.70 6.88 6.26
C ASP A 51 7.35 5.60 7.04
N LEU A 52 6.68 5.76 8.17
CA LEU A 52 6.17 4.69 9.00
C LEU A 52 4.65 4.85 9.05
N GLY A 53 3.93 3.76 8.97
CA GLY A 53 2.55 3.81 9.42
C GLY A 53 2.01 2.49 9.91
N LEU A 54 0.86 2.62 10.54
CA LEU A 54 0.11 1.56 11.19
C LEU A 54 -1.37 1.78 10.90
N VAL A 55 -2.06 0.69 10.60
CA VAL A 55 -3.49 0.65 10.36
C VAL A 55 -4.07 -0.51 11.15
N CYS A 56 -5.12 -0.21 11.89
CA CYS A 56 -5.92 -1.17 12.61
C CYS A 56 -7.27 -1.26 11.90
N GLU A 57 -7.66 -2.45 11.45
CA GLU A 57 -8.93 -2.72 10.77
C GLU A 57 -9.76 -3.65 11.66
N VAL A 58 -11.01 -3.27 11.90
CA VAL A 58 -11.98 -4.05 12.68
C VAL A 58 -13.12 -4.46 11.74
N GLY A 59 -13.27 -5.76 11.55
CA GLY A 59 -14.29 -6.36 10.68
C GLY A 59 -15.64 -6.60 11.38
N PRO A 60 -16.68 -6.92 10.59
CA PRO A 60 -18.05 -7.03 11.08
C PRO A 60 -18.32 -8.35 11.80
N ASP A 61 -17.59 -9.42 11.44
CA ASP A 61 -17.83 -10.77 11.96
C ASP A 61 -16.88 -11.09 13.12
N SER A 62 -17.44 -11.39 14.30
CA SER A 62 -16.74 -11.93 15.50
C SER A 62 -15.60 -11.10 16.11
N GLY A 63 -15.41 -9.85 15.70
CA GLY A 63 -14.30 -9.02 16.20
C GLY A 63 -12.98 -9.27 15.45
N ALA A 64 -13.06 -9.63 14.17
CA ALA A 64 -11.88 -9.74 13.32
C ALA A 64 -11.06 -8.45 13.39
N LEU A 65 -9.81 -8.57 13.84
CA LEU A 65 -8.89 -7.47 14.09
C LEU A 65 -7.62 -7.73 13.29
N ILE A 66 -7.31 -6.83 12.37
CA ILE A 66 -6.11 -6.92 11.53
C ILE A 66 -5.25 -5.69 11.78
N LEU A 67 -3.99 -5.93 12.13
CA LEU A 67 -2.97 -4.89 12.19
C LEU A 67 -2.14 -4.93 10.92
N ARG A 68 -2.19 -3.85 10.15
CA ARG A 68 -1.32 -3.64 9.01
C ARG A 68 -0.32 -2.57 9.32
N GLY A 69 0.91 -2.73 8.88
CA GLY A 69 1.91 -1.70 9.06
C GLY A 69 2.95 -1.73 7.98
N GLY A 70 3.74 -0.67 7.95
CA GLY A 70 4.86 -0.60 7.03
C GLY A 70 5.83 0.49 7.40
N LEU A 71 7.07 0.26 7.02
CA LEU A 71 8.16 1.20 7.06
C LEU A 71 8.74 1.30 5.65
N ARG A 72 8.99 2.52 5.21
CA ARG A 72 9.70 2.80 3.97
C ARG A 72 10.87 3.74 4.26
N ALA A 73 11.98 3.47 3.61
CA ALA A 73 13.14 4.34 3.58
C ALA A 73 13.48 4.68 2.12
N GLY A 74 13.54 5.96 1.78
CA GLY A 74 14.10 6.45 0.53
C GLY A 74 15.62 6.58 0.64
N LEU A 75 16.34 6.16 -0.40
CA LEU A 75 17.76 6.45 -0.55
C LEU A 75 17.95 7.73 -1.37
N PRO A 76 19.11 8.42 -1.23
CA PRO A 76 19.40 9.64 -1.96
C PRO A 76 19.17 9.45 -3.47
N ALA A 77 18.40 10.37 -4.05
CA ALA A 77 18.08 10.32 -5.46
C ALA A 77 19.27 10.79 -6.32
N ALA A 78 19.54 10.08 -7.41
CA ALA A 78 20.45 10.53 -8.44
C ALA A 78 19.67 11.38 -9.46
N SER A 79 20.16 12.58 -9.76
CA SER A 79 19.61 13.41 -10.82
C SER A 79 20.01 12.84 -12.18
N LEU A 80 19.02 12.53 -13.02
CA LEU A 80 19.23 12.07 -14.39
C LEU A 80 18.82 13.19 -15.37
N PRO A 81 19.73 13.66 -16.24
CA PRO A 81 19.39 14.62 -17.28
C PRO A 81 18.20 14.11 -18.11
N LEU A 82 17.22 14.98 -18.37
CA LEU A 82 16.01 14.72 -19.18
C LEU A 82 14.97 13.73 -18.60
N LEU A 83 15.32 12.91 -17.61
CA LEU A 83 14.44 11.87 -17.03
C LEU A 83 14.00 12.14 -15.58
N GLY A 84 14.47 13.23 -14.97
CA GLY A 84 14.13 13.62 -13.61
C GLY A 84 15.06 13.01 -12.57
N SER A 85 14.52 12.53 -11.45
CA SER A 85 15.27 11.87 -10.39
C SER A 85 15.04 10.37 -10.41
N PHE A 86 16.10 9.61 -10.17
CA PHE A 86 16.06 8.18 -9.87
C PHE A 86 16.29 7.97 -8.38
N SER A 87 15.36 7.32 -7.69
CA SER A 87 15.44 7.08 -6.25
C SER A 87 15.19 5.61 -5.95
N PRO A 88 16.22 4.88 -5.49
CA PRO A 88 16.02 3.58 -4.87
C PRO A 88 15.48 3.75 -3.45
N GLY A 89 14.85 2.70 -2.93
CA GLY A 89 14.39 2.66 -1.56
C GLY A 89 14.26 1.23 -1.06
N ALA A 90 13.92 1.13 0.21
CA ALA A 90 13.57 -0.12 0.86
C ALA A 90 12.19 0.04 1.51
N ALA A 91 11.38 -1.00 1.45
CA ALA A 91 10.10 -1.05 2.12
C ALA A 91 9.92 -2.38 2.84
N LEU A 92 9.36 -2.32 4.03
CA LEU A 92 8.89 -3.45 4.80
C LEU A 92 7.40 -3.21 5.06
N SER A 93 6.55 -4.19 4.80
CA SER A 93 5.15 -4.14 5.23
C SER A 93 4.71 -5.46 5.83
N PHE A 94 3.68 -5.41 6.66
CA PHE A 94 3.09 -6.58 7.26
C PHE A 94 1.57 -6.48 7.34
N ASP A 95 0.92 -7.63 7.27
CA ASP A 95 -0.49 -7.85 7.60
C ASP A 95 -0.50 -8.90 8.73
N LEU A 96 -0.99 -8.52 9.92
CA LEU A 96 -1.02 -9.37 11.10
C LEU A 96 -2.49 -9.57 11.54
N PRO A 97 -3.07 -10.77 11.35
CA PRO A 97 -4.33 -11.12 12.00
C PRO A 97 -4.10 -11.21 13.52
N VAL A 98 -4.90 -10.49 14.30
CA VAL A 98 -4.82 -10.45 15.77
C VAL A 98 -5.98 -11.20 16.41
N ALA A 99 -7.17 -11.11 15.82
CA ALA A 99 -8.36 -11.84 16.23
C ALA A 99 -9.26 -12.07 15.01
N GLY A 100 -10.12 -13.09 15.05
CA GLY A 100 -10.96 -13.50 13.91
C GLY A 100 -10.13 -14.17 12.81
N ASP A 101 -10.42 -15.43 12.54
CA ASP A 101 -9.58 -16.33 11.74
C ASP A 101 -9.80 -16.14 10.22
N THR A 102 -9.53 -14.93 9.70
CA THR A 102 -9.93 -14.57 8.32
C THR A 102 -8.81 -14.11 7.40
N GLU A 103 -7.61 -13.83 7.91
CA GLU A 103 -6.46 -13.43 7.07
C GLU A 103 -5.17 -14.15 7.45
N ALA A 104 -4.35 -14.46 6.46
CA ALA A 104 -3.00 -14.98 6.66
C ALA A 104 -2.04 -13.89 7.17
N LEU A 105 -1.14 -14.25 8.08
CA LEU A 105 0.02 -13.41 8.39
C LEU A 105 0.82 -13.22 7.10
N ARG A 106 1.20 -11.98 6.81
CA ARG A 106 2.04 -11.66 5.66
C ARG A 106 3.10 -10.64 6.03
N ILE A 107 4.32 -10.87 5.59
CA ILE A 107 5.43 -9.92 5.67
C ILE A 107 5.98 -9.74 4.27
N ARG A 108 6.22 -8.50 3.83
CA ARG A 108 6.73 -8.16 2.50
C ARG A 108 7.94 -7.25 2.64
N LEU A 109 9.00 -7.59 1.94
CA LEU A 109 10.20 -6.79 1.75
C LEU A 109 10.26 -6.36 0.29
N GLY A 110 10.26 -5.05 0.04
CA GLY A 110 10.28 -4.46 -1.29
C GLY A 110 11.50 -3.58 -1.50
N LEU A 111 11.97 -3.53 -2.75
CA LEU A 111 13.05 -2.63 -3.18
C LEU A 111 12.52 -1.67 -4.24
N PRO A 112 11.69 -0.67 -3.85
CA PRO A 112 11.13 0.27 -4.82
C PRO A 112 12.22 1.07 -5.54
N LEU A 113 12.14 1.09 -6.85
CA LEU A 113 12.93 1.88 -7.78
C LEU A 113 12.00 2.90 -8.43
N SER A 114 12.23 4.17 -8.17
CA SER A 114 11.37 5.25 -8.65
C SER A 114 12.12 6.11 -9.66
N LEU A 115 11.46 6.49 -10.74
CA LEU A 115 11.99 7.37 -11.78
C LEU A 115 10.96 8.45 -12.10
N GLY A 116 11.38 9.71 -12.13
CA GLY A 116 10.57 10.80 -12.66
C GLY A 116 10.71 12.09 -11.87
N THR A 117 9.63 12.87 -11.83
CA THR A 117 9.58 14.16 -11.14
C THR A 117 8.61 14.09 -9.96
N PRO A 118 8.59 15.10 -9.08
CA PRO A 118 7.57 15.21 -8.04
C PRO A 118 6.12 15.23 -8.58
N PHE A 119 5.92 15.54 -9.87
CA PHE A 119 4.59 15.66 -10.49
C PHE A 119 4.15 14.45 -11.31
N LEU A 120 5.12 13.68 -11.82
CA LEU A 120 4.89 12.47 -12.61
C LEU A 120 6.02 11.49 -12.33
N PHE A 121 5.68 10.28 -11.90
CA PHE A 121 6.65 9.25 -11.61
C PHE A 121 6.21 7.87 -12.09
N LEU A 122 7.21 7.04 -12.35
CA LEU A 122 7.11 5.61 -12.57
C LEU A 122 7.83 4.90 -11.44
N GLN A 123 7.30 3.77 -11.02
CA GLN A 123 7.90 2.95 -9.98
C GLN A 123 7.84 1.48 -10.34
N LEU A 124 8.92 0.76 -10.07
CA LEU A 124 8.98 -0.69 -10.07
C LEU A 124 9.45 -1.15 -8.69
N ALA A 125 8.79 -2.11 -8.10
CA ALA A 125 9.15 -2.66 -6.80
C ALA A 125 9.16 -4.19 -6.89
N PRO A 126 10.32 -4.82 -7.13
CA PRO A 126 10.48 -6.23 -6.81
C PRO A 126 10.32 -6.43 -5.31
N GLU A 127 9.66 -7.51 -4.95
CA GLU A 127 9.27 -7.85 -3.59
C GLU A 127 9.54 -9.32 -3.30
N PHE A 128 9.90 -9.57 -2.06
CA PHE A 128 9.95 -10.90 -1.48
C PHE A 128 8.97 -10.92 -0.30
N SER A 129 8.12 -11.93 -0.26
CA SER A 129 7.11 -12.04 0.79
C SER A 129 7.10 -13.39 1.45
N PHE A 130 6.81 -13.36 2.74
CA PHE A 130 6.50 -14.50 3.56
C PHE A 130 5.01 -14.45 3.88
N ARG A 131 4.32 -15.57 3.71
CA ARG A 131 2.93 -15.76 4.11
C ARG A 131 2.82 -16.96 5.03
N TYR A 132 2.01 -16.84 6.06
CA TYR A 132 1.66 -17.94 6.96
C TYR A 132 0.15 -18.00 7.13
N ASP A 133 -0.42 -19.08 6.60
CA ASP A 133 -1.85 -19.42 6.63
C ASP A 133 -1.95 -20.85 7.19
N ASP A 134 -2.17 -21.85 6.32
CA ASP A 134 -2.03 -23.29 6.60
C ASP A 134 -0.58 -23.81 6.59
N GLY A 135 0.40 -22.90 6.63
CA GLY A 135 1.82 -23.22 6.54
C GLY A 135 2.67 -22.07 5.99
N PRO A 136 4.01 -22.17 6.13
CA PRO A 136 4.93 -21.16 5.62
C PRO A 136 5.02 -21.24 4.10
N ALA A 137 4.77 -20.12 3.42
CA ALA A 137 4.94 -19.98 1.98
C ALA A 137 5.80 -18.75 1.67
N TRP A 138 6.69 -18.90 0.70
CA TRP A 138 7.55 -17.81 0.22
C TRP A 138 7.14 -17.42 -1.20
N GLN A 139 7.09 -16.14 -1.50
CA GLN A 139 6.69 -15.65 -2.82
C GLN A 139 7.61 -14.54 -3.31
N LEU A 140 7.79 -14.48 -4.61
CA LEU A 140 8.35 -13.32 -5.31
C LEU A 140 7.21 -12.53 -5.92
N SER A 141 7.26 -11.22 -5.79
CA SER A 141 6.29 -10.34 -6.44
C SER A 141 7.00 -9.18 -7.14
N ALA A 142 6.32 -8.58 -8.09
CA ALA A 142 6.73 -7.34 -8.72
C ALA A 142 5.52 -6.43 -8.80
N ALA A 143 5.64 -5.25 -8.20
CA ALA A 143 4.67 -4.19 -8.34
C ALA A 143 5.20 -3.11 -9.28
N ALA A 144 4.32 -2.54 -10.09
CA ALA A 144 4.60 -1.40 -10.94
C ALA A 144 3.55 -0.32 -10.70
N ALA A 145 3.94 0.94 -10.80
CA ALA A 145 3.03 2.05 -10.67
C ALA A 145 3.40 3.23 -11.56
N ILE A 146 2.36 3.95 -11.97
CA ILE A 146 2.46 5.28 -12.53
C ILE A 146 1.65 6.21 -11.63
N GLY A 147 2.23 7.34 -11.28
CA GLY A 147 1.56 8.33 -10.45
C GLY A 147 1.73 9.74 -10.97
N LEU A 148 0.68 10.50 -10.77
CA LEU A 148 0.59 11.93 -11.05
C LEU A 148 0.35 12.63 -9.72
N SER A 149 1.05 13.73 -9.50
CA SER A 149 0.92 14.52 -8.28
C SER A 149 0.94 16.00 -8.63
N GLY A 150 0.17 16.76 -7.88
CA GLY A 150 0.21 18.20 -7.83
C GLY A 150 0.38 18.65 -6.38
N TYR A 151 0.20 19.95 -6.13
CA TYR A 151 0.36 20.49 -4.78
C TYR A 151 -0.65 19.92 -3.78
N ASN A 152 -1.88 19.65 -4.23
CA ASN A 152 -3.01 19.32 -3.36
C ASN A 152 -3.71 18.01 -3.73
N LEU A 153 -3.30 17.35 -4.81
CA LEU A 153 -3.92 16.14 -5.32
C LEU A 153 -2.85 15.22 -5.86
N ALA A 154 -2.93 13.93 -5.55
CA ALA A 154 -2.17 12.91 -6.22
C ALA A 154 -3.04 11.71 -6.55
N ALA A 155 -2.71 11.07 -7.66
CA ALA A 155 -3.34 9.87 -8.14
C ALA A 155 -2.25 8.86 -8.52
N GLN A 156 -2.47 7.59 -8.22
CA GLN A 156 -1.57 6.51 -8.59
C GLN A 156 -2.37 5.32 -9.09
N LEU A 157 -1.98 4.79 -10.23
CA LEU A 157 -2.42 3.49 -10.72
C LEU A 157 -1.26 2.50 -10.55
N SER A 158 -1.55 1.34 -9.97
CA SER A 158 -0.55 0.31 -9.71
C SER A 158 -1.06 -1.08 -10.02
N ALA A 159 -0.13 -1.97 -10.33
CA ALA A 159 -0.36 -3.37 -10.59
C ALA A 159 0.65 -4.21 -9.82
N ARG A 160 0.27 -5.39 -9.35
CA ARG A 160 1.17 -6.37 -8.73
C ARG A 160 0.92 -7.75 -9.32
N LEU A 161 2.03 -8.42 -9.63
CA LEU A 161 2.10 -9.82 -10.00
C LEU A 161 2.88 -10.56 -8.91
N SER A 162 2.43 -11.77 -8.56
CA SER A 162 3.04 -12.60 -7.52
C SER A 162 3.29 -14.00 -8.05
N SER A 163 4.30 -14.68 -7.52
CA SER A 163 4.51 -16.11 -7.74
C SER A 163 3.64 -16.94 -6.81
N ALA A 164 3.42 -18.20 -7.16
CA ALA A 164 3.01 -19.21 -6.19
C ALA A 164 4.12 -19.45 -5.15
N ASP A 165 3.88 -20.37 -4.22
CA ASP A 165 4.89 -20.77 -3.24
C ASP A 165 6.15 -21.30 -3.92
N LEU A 166 7.30 -20.69 -3.60
CA LEU A 166 8.60 -21.03 -4.18
C LEU A 166 9.05 -22.44 -3.84
N ALA A 167 8.55 -23.04 -2.75
CA ALA A 167 8.83 -24.44 -2.41
C ALA A 167 8.37 -25.42 -3.49
N GLY A 168 7.31 -25.08 -4.23
CA GLY A 168 6.80 -25.85 -5.37
C GLY A 168 7.47 -25.54 -6.71
N GLY A 169 8.46 -24.64 -6.74
CA GLY A 169 9.07 -24.11 -7.96
C GLY A 169 8.44 -22.80 -8.44
N PHE A 170 9.09 -22.15 -9.40
CA PHE A 170 8.63 -20.85 -9.91
C PHE A 170 7.43 -21.01 -10.84
N SER A 171 6.28 -20.48 -10.42
CA SER A 171 5.10 -20.32 -11.25
C SER A 171 4.39 -19.02 -10.91
N LEU A 172 3.72 -18.42 -11.88
CA LEU A 172 2.99 -17.17 -11.68
C LEU A 172 1.63 -17.46 -11.03
N GLN A 173 1.31 -16.74 -9.96
CA GLN A 173 0.03 -16.85 -9.28
C GLN A 173 -0.97 -15.85 -9.87
N TRP A 174 -2.14 -16.36 -10.25
CA TRP A 174 -3.33 -15.57 -10.51
C TRP A 174 -4.20 -15.54 -9.24
N PRO A 175 -4.97 -14.47 -8.97
CA PRO A 175 -5.21 -13.29 -9.81
C PRO A 175 -4.08 -12.25 -9.80
N MET A 176 -4.00 -11.44 -10.86
CA MET A 176 -3.22 -10.20 -10.87
C MET A 176 -3.95 -9.14 -10.04
N GLN A 177 -3.20 -8.33 -9.28
CA GLN A 177 -3.79 -7.23 -8.51
C GLN A 177 -3.62 -5.90 -9.26
N LEU A 178 -4.69 -5.12 -9.34
CA LEU A 178 -4.69 -3.73 -9.78
C LEU A 178 -5.18 -2.85 -8.66
N ALA A 179 -4.63 -1.65 -8.52
CA ALA A 179 -5.09 -0.68 -7.54
C ALA A 179 -5.00 0.76 -8.04
N LEU A 180 -5.99 1.55 -7.64
CA LEU A 180 -6.06 2.98 -7.81
C LEU A 180 -6.04 3.64 -6.43
N ASP A 181 -5.12 4.57 -6.22
CA ASP A 181 -5.03 5.38 -5.01
C ASP A 181 -5.17 6.85 -5.38
N LEU A 182 -6.10 7.56 -4.74
CA LEU A 182 -6.29 9.00 -4.86
C LEU A 182 -6.08 9.63 -3.48
N ASN A 183 -5.29 10.69 -3.43
CA ASN A 183 -5.00 11.43 -2.21
C ASN A 183 -5.25 12.93 -2.45
N LEU A 184 -6.02 13.53 -1.57
CA LEU A 184 -6.31 14.96 -1.56
C LEU A 184 -5.72 15.58 -0.29
N LEU A 185 -4.99 16.68 -0.46
CA LEU A 185 -4.36 17.50 0.57
C LEU A 185 -4.84 18.94 0.37
N PRO A 186 -6.00 19.33 0.93
CA PRO A 186 -6.53 20.67 0.72
C PRO A 186 -5.57 21.75 1.24
N PRO A 187 -5.30 22.81 0.47
CA PRO A 187 -4.31 23.81 0.84
C PRO A 187 -4.77 24.57 2.09
N GLY A 188 -3.84 24.74 3.04
CA GLY A 188 -4.08 25.50 4.26
C GLY A 188 -4.90 24.76 5.33
N LEU A 189 -5.34 23.52 5.07
CA LEU A 189 -6.04 22.69 6.05
C LEU A 189 -5.12 21.53 6.52
N PRO A 190 -5.12 21.19 7.81
CA PRO A 190 -4.37 20.05 8.35
C PRO A 190 -5.13 18.74 8.06
N LEU A 191 -5.63 18.56 6.84
CA LEU A 191 -6.52 17.46 6.47
C LEU A 191 -5.96 16.71 5.27
N ARG A 192 -6.15 15.40 5.27
CA ARG A 192 -5.92 14.54 4.12
C ARG A 192 -7.11 13.61 3.93
N ALA A 193 -7.56 13.50 2.69
CA ALA A 193 -8.54 12.48 2.31
C ALA A 193 -7.87 11.51 1.35
N SER A 194 -8.10 10.21 1.52
CA SER A 194 -7.63 9.21 0.57
C SER A 194 -8.73 8.24 0.20
N LEU A 195 -8.86 7.99 -1.11
CA LEU A 195 -9.70 6.96 -1.67
C LEU A 195 -8.79 5.90 -2.30
N ASN A 196 -9.01 4.64 -1.98
CA ASN A 196 -8.30 3.54 -2.64
C ASN A 196 -9.28 2.50 -3.16
N GLY A 197 -8.97 1.93 -4.32
CA GLY A 197 -9.67 0.80 -4.90
C GLY A 197 -8.67 -0.27 -5.32
N GLN A 198 -8.97 -1.54 -5.09
CA GLN A 198 -8.19 -2.67 -5.56
C GLN A 198 -9.09 -3.70 -6.24
N LEU A 199 -8.56 -4.36 -7.26
CA LEU A 199 -9.20 -5.42 -8.02
C LEU A 199 -8.24 -6.59 -8.16
N GLY A 200 -8.66 -7.79 -7.77
CA GLY A 200 -8.02 -9.05 -8.12
C GLY A 200 -8.65 -9.62 -9.39
N LEU A 201 -7.89 -9.67 -10.47
CA LEU A 201 -8.32 -10.19 -11.77
C LEU A 201 -7.78 -11.62 -12.00
N GLY A 202 -8.65 -12.62 -11.85
CA GLY A 202 -8.38 -14.02 -12.14
C GLY A 202 -9.45 -14.62 -13.06
N ALA A 203 -9.13 -15.71 -13.75
CA ALA A 203 -10.03 -16.33 -14.73
C ALA A 203 -11.37 -16.81 -14.13
N SER A 204 -11.38 -17.16 -12.84
CA SER A 204 -12.55 -17.66 -12.11
C SER A 204 -12.79 -16.97 -10.77
N GLN A 205 -11.94 -16.01 -10.40
CA GLN A 205 -11.99 -15.32 -9.11
C GLN A 205 -11.85 -13.81 -9.34
N LEU A 206 -12.90 -13.07 -9.01
CA LEU A 206 -12.88 -11.62 -8.89
C LEU A 206 -12.92 -11.29 -7.40
N SER A 207 -11.95 -10.51 -6.94
CA SER A 207 -12.00 -9.88 -5.63
C SER A 207 -11.89 -8.38 -5.79
N TRP A 208 -12.50 -7.64 -4.87
CA TRP A 208 -12.38 -6.20 -4.87
C TRP A 208 -12.32 -5.65 -3.46
N GLN A 209 -11.69 -4.49 -3.35
CA GLN A 209 -11.59 -3.74 -2.12
C GLN A 209 -11.74 -2.26 -2.45
N ALA A 210 -12.48 -1.52 -1.64
CA ALA A 210 -12.57 -0.07 -1.74
C ALA A 210 -12.47 0.53 -0.34
N GLY A 211 -11.76 1.64 -0.19
CA GLY A 211 -11.59 2.31 1.08
C GLY A 211 -11.61 3.81 0.95
N LEU A 212 -12.13 4.45 1.98
CA LEU A 212 -12.14 5.89 2.16
C LEU A 212 -11.57 6.22 3.54
N TYR A 213 -10.61 7.13 3.59
CA TYR A 213 -9.96 7.55 4.82
C TYR A 213 -9.94 9.07 4.92
N PHE A 214 -10.11 9.55 6.14
CA PHE A 214 -9.96 10.94 6.51
C PHE A 214 -8.93 11.02 7.63
N GLU A 215 -7.87 11.78 7.37
CA GLU A 215 -6.73 11.95 8.26
C GLU A 215 -6.58 13.44 8.62
N VAL A 216 -6.09 13.68 9.83
CA VAL A 216 -5.79 15.00 10.38
C VAL A 216 -4.30 15.04 10.74
N GLU A 217 -3.63 16.12 10.37
CA GLU A 217 -2.25 16.41 10.76
C GLU A 217 -2.20 16.74 12.26
N ALA A 218 -1.44 15.96 13.03
CA ALA A 218 -1.29 16.11 14.48
C ALA A 218 -0.05 16.93 14.88
N LEU A 219 0.99 17.00 14.02
CA LEU A 219 2.21 17.77 14.27
C LEU A 219 2.76 18.36 12.96
N ARG A 220 3.25 19.60 13.03
CA ARG A 220 4.04 20.32 12.01
C ARG A 220 5.48 20.50 12.49
#